data_AF-A0A9X0W5P2-F1
#
_entry.id   AF-A0A9X0W5P2-F1
#
_cell.length_a   1.000
_cell.length_b   1.000
_cell.length_c   1.000
_cell.angle_alpha   90.00
_cell.angle_beta   90.00
_cell.angle_gamma   90.00
#
_symmetry.space_group_name_H-M   'P 1'
#
loop_
_entity.id
_entity.type
_entity.pdbx_description
1 polymer ?
#
loop_
_entity_poly.entity_id
_entity_poly.type
_entity_poly.pdbx_seq_one_letter_code
_entity_poly.pdbx_strand_id
1 'polypeptide(L)'
;MTTVTLDTHRFIRTLKDAGIPESQAEAISEAFRAAHIEAELATKTDLQALELALKAEVRELEYRLIIKLGGMMTIAIAVIATLVKLL
;
A
#
# COMPACT_ATOMS: atom_id res chain seq x y z
N MET A 1 11.46 -2.86 -8.32
CA MET A 1 11.59 -1.41 -8.14
C MET A 1 11.90 -0.79 -9.50
N THR A 2 11.02 0.00 -10.10
CA THR A 2 11.42 0.90 -11.18
C THR A 2 12.16 2.05 -10.52
N THR A 3 13.48 1.91 -10.37
CA THR A 3 14.36 3.01 -9.99
C THR A 3 14.16 4.14 -10.99
N VAL A 4 13.69 5.30 -10.52
CA VAL A 4 13.76 6.51 -11.33
C VAL A 4 15.25 6.83 -11.43
N THR A 5 15.87 6.44 -12.53
CA THR A 5 17.28 6.76 -12.78
C THR A 5 17.38 8.26 -12.98
N LEU A 6 18.00 8.94 -12.00
CA LEU A 6 18.36 10.34 -12.15
C LEU A 6 19.41 10.43 -13.25
N ASP A 7 19.04 11.04 -14.39
CA ASP A 7 19.98 11.44 -15.43
C ASP A 7 20.77 12.66 -14.92
N THR A 8 21.85 12.38 -14.19
CA THR A 8 22.70 13.41 -13.56
C THR A 8 23.22 14.40 -14.59
N HIS A 9 23.55 13.93 -15.80
CA HIS A 9 24.05 14.77 -16.87
C HIS A 9 22.97 15.74 -17.39
N ARG A 10 21.75 15.27 -17.66
CA ARG A 10 20.64 16.14 -18.02
C ARG A 10 20.30 17.12 -16.90
N PHE A 11 20.31 16.66 -15.65
CA PHE A 11 20.01 17.48 -14.47
C PHE A 11 21.00 18.64 -14.32
N ILE A 12 22.30 18.35 -14.36
CA ILE A 12 23.37 19.36 -14.32
C ILE A 12 23.23 20.34 -15.48
N ARG A 13 22.97 19.84 -16.71
CA ARG A 13 22.79 20.70 -17.88
C ARG A 13 21.60 21.65 -17.72
N THR A 14 20.47 21.18 -17.19
CA THR A 14 19.30 22.04 -16.93
C THR A 14 19.62 23.16 -15.94
N LEU A 15 20.41 22.88 -14.89
CA LEU A 15 20.84 23.91 -13.94
C LEU A 15 21.79 24.93 -14.60
N LYS A 16 22.73 24.46 -15.44
CA LYS A 16 23.64 25.33 -16.21
C LYS A 16 22.88 26.23 -17.18
N ASP A 17 21.90 25.69 -17.91
CA ASP A 17 21.05 26.44 -18.84
C ASP A 17 20.19 27.50 -18.11
N ALA A 18 19.91 27.30 -16.82
CA ALA A 18 19.26 28.26 -15.93
C ALA A 18 20.22 29.29 -15.30
N GLY A 19 21.51 29.25 -15.65
CA GLY A 19 22.53 30.20 -15.17
C GLY A 19 23.25 29.78 -13.89
N ILE A 20 23.06 28.55 -13.40
CA ILE A 20 23.81 28.04 -12.25
C ILE A 20 25.23 27.63 -12.69
N PRO A 21 26.30 28.10 -12.01
CA PRO A 21 27.66 27.66 -12.28
C PRO A 21 27.83 26.15 -12.17
N GLU A 22 28.70 25.58 -13.00
CA GLU A 22 28.93 24.13 -13.10
C GLU A 22 29.23 23.46 -11.75
N SER A 23 30.12 24.07 -10.94
CA SER A 23 30.46 23.53 -9.61
C SER A 23 29.27 23.48 -8.65
N GLN A 24 28.34 24.44 -8.75
CA GLN A 24 27.11 24.44 -7.96
C GLN A 24 26.09 23.44 -8.51
N ALA A 25 25.97 23.33 -9.83
CA ALA A 25 25.08 22.37 -10.48
C ALA A 25 25.47 20.92 -10.13
N GLU A 26 26.77 20.61 -10.11
CA GLU A 26 27.30 19.32 -9.66
C GLU A 26 26.99 19.07 -8.19
N ALA A 27 27.25 20.04 -7.31
CA ALA A 27 26.98 19.91 -5.88
C ALA A 27 25.49 19.69 -5.58
N ILE A 28 24.59 20.39 -6.28
CA ILE A 28 23.14 20.21 -6.15
C ILE A 28 22.72 18.83 -6.65
N SER A 29 23.25 18.37 -7.79
CA SER A 29 22.97 17.03 -8.32
C SER A 29 23.41 15.93 -7.35
N GLU A 30 24.56 16.10 -6.70
CA GLU A 30 25.08 15.15 -5.73
C GLU A 30 24.22 15.09 -4.47
N ALA A 31 23.89 16.24 -3.90
CA ALA A 31 23.02 16.34 -2.72
C ALA A 31 21.63 15.76 -3.00
N PHE A 32 21.06 16.03 -4.18
CA PHE A 32 19.77 15.48 -4.59
C PHE A 32 19.83 13.95 -4.74
N ARG A 33 20.91 13.42 -5.34
CA ARG A 33 21.10 11.97 -5.47
C ARG A 33 21.21 11.29 -4.10
N ALA A 34 22.00 11.87 -3.18
CA ALA A 34 22.14 11.34 -1.83
C ALA A 34 20.80 11.31 -1.08
N ALA A 35 20.05 12.43 -1.10
CA ALA A 35 18.74 12.51 -0.47
C ALA A 35 17.71 11.54 -1.07
N HIS A 36 17.78 11.28 -2.38
CA HIS A 36 16.88 10.33 -3.05
C HIS A 36 17.22 8.87 -2.73
N ILE A 37 18.49 8.55 -2.49
CA ILE A 37 18.93 7.21 -2.09
C ILE A 37 18.56 6.92 -0.63
N GLU A 38 18.65 7.93 0.24
CA GLU A 38 18.28 7.81 1.66
C GLU A 38 16.75 7.80 1.89
N ALA A 39 15.95 8.18 0.89
CA ALA A 39 14.50 8.16 1.00
C ALA A 39 13.97 6.71 0.92
N GLU A 40 13.65 6.12 2.08
CA GLU A 40 12.90 4.86 2.16
C GLU A 40 11.43 5.07 1.79
N LEU A 41 11.13 5.03 0.49
CA LEU A 41 9.78 5.15 -0.04
C LEU A 41 9.19 3.78 -0.36
N ALA A 42 7.96 3.53 0.09
CA ALA A 42 7.21 2.35 -0.33
C ALA A 42 7.02 2.34 -1.85
N THR A 43 7.38 1.23 -2.49
CA THR A 43 7.24 1.08 -3.93
C THR A 43 5.81 0.71 -4.31
N LYS A 44 5.46 0.86 -5.59
CA LYS A 44 4.16 0.39 -6.11
C LYS A 44 3.93 -1.09 -5.83
N THR A 45 4.98 -1.90 -5.85
CA THR A 45 4.90 -3.33 -5.55
C THR A 45 4.57 -3.56 -4.08
N ASP A 46 5.17 -2.79 -3.17
CA ASP A 46 4.89 -2.88 -1.73
C ASP A 46 3.43 -2.49 -1.45
N LEU A 47 2.95 -1.43 -2.10
CA LEU A 47 1.53 -1.01 -1.99
C LEU A 47 0.57 -2.07 -2.54
N GLN A 48 0.90 -2.69 -3.68
CA GLN A 48 0.08 -3.77 -4.25
C GLN A 48 0.06 -5.01 -3.35
N ALA A 49 1.19 -5.36 -2.75
CA ALA A 49 1.28 -6.46 -1.79
C ALA A 49 0.42 -6.17 -0.55
N LEU A 50 0.48 -4.95 -0.03
CA LEU A 50 -0.35 -4.51 1.09
C LEU A 50 -1.84 -4.51 0.74
N GLU A 51 -2.22 -4.04 -0.44
CA GLU A 51 -3.61 -4.07 -0.92
C GLU A 51 -4.15 -5.50 -0.99
N LEU A 52 -3.35 -6.44 -1.52
CA LEU A 52 -3.73 -7.84 -1.61
C LEU A 52 -3.90 -8.48 -0.23
N ALA A 53 -2.97 -8.22 0.69
CA ALA A 53 -3.03 -8.70 2.07
C ALA A 53 -4.28 -8.18 2.78
N LEU A 54 -4.56 -6.88 2.68
CA LEU A 54 -5.74 -6.26 3.29
C LEU A 54 -7.04 -6.84 2.72
N LYS A 55 -7.13 -7.03 1.41
CA LYS A 55 -8.29 -7.67 0.77
C LYS A 55 -8.51 -9.10 1.27
N ALA A 56 -7.43 -9.85 1.49
CA ALA A 56 -7.52 -11.21 2.04
C ALA A 56 -8.04 -11.20 3.49
N GLU A 57 -7.51 -10.33 4.34
CA GLU A 57 -7.95 -10.19 5.74
C GLU A 57 -9.42 -9.76 5.85
N VAL A 58 -9.85 -8.78 5.04
CA VAL A 58 -11.25 -8.34 5.01
C VAL A 58 -12.17 -9.49 4.60
N ARG A 59 -11.80 -10.26 3.56
CA ARG A 59 -12.58 -11.41 3.10
C ARG A 59 -12.64 -12.51 4.15
N GLU A 60 -11.56 -12.75 4.89
CA GLU A 60 -11.57 -13.70 6.01
C GLU A 60 -12.55 -13.27 7.10
N LEU A 61 -12.54 -11.98 7.47
CA LEU A 61 -13.47 -11.41 8.44
C LEU A 61 -14.92 -11.54 7.98
N GLU A 62 -15.21 -11.25 6.71
CA GLU A 62 -16.54 -11.44 6.11
C GLU A 62 -17.01 -12.89 6.26
N TYR A 63 -16.17 -13.87 5.89
CA TYR A 63 -16.53 -15.28 6.02
C TYR A 63 -16.76 -15.70 7.48
N ARG A 64 -15.90 -15.28 8.40
CA ARG A 64 -16.07 -15.56 9.82
C ARG A 64 -17.37 -14.98 10.36
N LEU A 65 -17.76 -13.79 9.92
CA LEU A 65 -19.00 -13.14 10.32
C LEU A 65 -20.21 -13.89 9.74
N ILE A 66 -20.20 -14.24 8.45
CA ILE A 66 -21.26 -15.00 7.79
C ILE A 66 -21.45 -16.36 8.46
N ILE A 67 -20.37 -17.09 8.75
CA ILE A 67 -20.44 -18.41 9.41
C ILE A 67 -21.01 -18.28 10.82
N LYS A 68 -20.53 -17.32 11.62
CA LYS A 68 -21.04 -17.09 12.98
C LYS A 68 -22.51 -16.71 12.97
N LEU A 69 -22.91 -15.78 12.11
CA LEU A 69 -24.29 -15.33 12.01
C LEU A 69 -25.20 -16.45 11.51
N GLY A 70 -24.78 -17.19 10.49
CA GLY A 70 -25.49 -18.37 10.00
C GLY A 70 -25.71 -19.42 11.09
N GLY A 71 -24.67 -19.73 11.87
CA GLY A 71 -24.76 -20.64 13.01
C GLY A 71 -25.68 -20.14 14.13
N MET A 72 -25.64 -18.85 14.46
CA MET A 72 -26.56 -18.26 15.43
C MET A 72 -28.01 -18.33 14.95
N MET A 73 -28.25 -18.07 13.66
CA MET A 73 -29.58 -18.13 13.05
C MET A 73 -30.14 -19.55 13.04
N THR A 74 -29.34 -20.57 12.69
CA THR A 74 -29.83 -21.96 12.71
C THR A 74 -30.17 -22.41 14.13
N ILE A 75 -29.36 -22.04 15.12
CA ILE A 75 -29.66 -22.30 16.55
C ILE A 75 -30.95 -21.58 16.97
N ALA A 76 -31.08 -20.29 16.66
CA ALA A 76 -32.27 -19.52 17.01
C ALA A 76 -33.55 -20.10 16.38
N ILE A 77 -33.50 -20.48 15.09
CA ILE A 77 -34.61 -21.10 14.38
C ILE A 77 -34.96 -22.46 15.01
N ALA A 78 -33.97 -23.29 15.34
CA ALA A 78 -34.20 -24.58 15.98
C ALA A 78 -34.90 -24.42 17.35
N VAL A 79 -34.42 -23.48 18.17
CA VAL A 79 -35.03 -23.16 19.48
C VAL A 79 -36.49 -22.72 19.28
N ILE A 80 -36.75 -21.77 18.38
CA ILE A 80 -38.12 -21.29 18.10
C ILE A 80 -39.02 -22.44 17.63
N ALA A 81 -38.55 -23.29 16.70
CA ALA A 81 -39.32 -24.42 16.20
C ALA A 81 -39.66 -25.43 17.31
N THR A 82 -38.71 -25.71 18.21
CA THR A 82 -38.97 -26.59 19.35
C THR A 82 -39.99 -26.01 20.33
N LEU A 83 -39.93 -24.70 20.60
CA LEU A 83 -40.89 -24.01 21.48
C LEU A 83 -42.31 -24.01 20.89
N VAL A 84 -42.45 -23.73 19.59
CA VAL A 84 -43.75 -23.74 18.90
C VAL A 84 -44.37 -25.14 18.89
N LYS A 85 -43.56 -26.21 18.82
CA LYS A 85 -44.07 -27.58 18.85
C LYS A 85 -44.52 -28.04 20.25
N LEU A 86 -44.03 -27.37 21.30
CA LEU A 86 -44.30 -27.69 22.71
C LEU A 86 -45.53 -26.94 23.27
N LEU A 87 -45.95 -25.85 22.61
CA LEU A 87 -47.13 -25.05 22.95
C LEU A 87 -48.37 -25.58 22.20
#